data_AF-A0A2K4ZIV1-F1
#
_entry.id   AF-A0A2K4ZIV1-F1
#
_cell.length_a   1.000
_cell.length_b   1.000
_cell.length_c   1.000
_cell.angle_alpha   90.00
_cell.angle_beta   90.00
_cell.angle_gamma   90.00
#
_symmetry.space_group_name_H-M   'P 1'
#
loop_
_entity.id
_entity.type
_entity.pdbx_description
1 polymer ?
#
loop_
_entity_poly.entity_id
_entity_poly.type
_entity_poly.pdbx_seq_one_letter_code
_entity_poly.pdbx_strand_id
1 'polypeptide(L)'
;MTYTSLEQRAAQGYLELFPQFIADGQAPVSVSEQKVFYDLMERFYRLAYEEPLLFVPRLHEDAVLPGLYSSASDPGREAQDHMKKFCKMIDATVMQMYLMGAKKEFQLNRRQKAILARLGIEDYGNLPDAWVWMAQKEHLERFQRPSRFAHCCFRADHAYAAAIYEKVFGNEAYHRLTDWMADHGYRAYDIHDTIGSNCRLSLTYANPAWGEERPRGGFEYKIKHTGISLRYEPYNQDPWIFGVCIPGGMKTYLEHFQEMPVAVQDFVMSRVKRCDGCRYCVQTDKTGKRPLVRIPIGYGGEEHSLCPYYPGYRFWWPGVDDALADNVIGLLGFMDRFA
;
A
#
# COMPACT_ATOMS: atom_id res chain seq x y z
N MET A 1 -19.40 -0.89 9.89
CA MET A 1 -19.17 0.44 10.51
C MET A 1 -19.85 1.47 9.63
N THR A 2 -20.57 2.41 10.23
CA THR A 2 -21.22 3.51 9.50
C THR A 2 -20.46 4.79 9.86
N TYR A 3 -19.82 5.43 8.88
CA TYR A 3 -19.12 6.70 9.09
C TYR A 3 -20.12 7.87 8.97
N THR A 4 -19.88 8.95 9.71
CA THR A 4 -20.74 10.14 9.63
C THR A 4 -20.38 11.05 8.45
N SER A 5 -19.21 10.87 7.84
CA SER A 5 -18.73 11.61 6.67
C SER A 5 -17.61 10.87 5.93
N LEU A 6 -17.38 11.24 4.67
CA LEU A 6 -16.23 10.76 3.88
C LEU A 6 -14.89 11.09 4.55
N GLU A 7 -14.78 12.25 5.19
CA GLU A 7 -13.58 12.67 5.90
C GLU A 7 -13.29 11.78 7.12
N GLN A 8 -14.31 11.43 7.90
CA GLN A 8 -14.16 10.51 9.02
C GLN A 8 -13.71 9.12 8.53
N ARG A 9 -14.31 8.62 7.44
CA ARG A 9 -13.87 7.38 6.78
C ARG A 9 -12.42 7.45 6.30
N ALA A 10 -12.00 8.58 5.74
CA ALA A 10 -10.62 8.77 5.30
C ALA A 10 -9.63 8.84 6.49
N ALA A 11 -10.02 9.49 7.58
CA ALA A 11 -9.23 9.58 8.81
C ALA A 11 -9.04 8.21 9.47
N GLN A 12 -10.07 7.36 9.45
CA GLN A 12 -10.02 5.99 9.98
C GLN A 12 -8.84 5.21 9.40
N GLY A 13 -8.53 5.40 8.11
CA GLY A 13 -7.39 4.77 7.47
C GLY A 13 -6.04 5.08 8.12
N TYR A 14 -5.83 6.30 8.64
CA TYR A 14 -4.60 6.62 9.37
C TYR A 14 -4.54 5.90 10.72
N LEU A 15 -5.67 5.73 11.40
CA LEU A 15 -5.74 5.00 12.67
C LEU A 15 -5.53 3.50 12.46
N GLU A 16 -6.11 2.92 11.41
CA GLU A 16 -5.94 1.51 11.06
C GLU A 16 -4.50 1.16 10.67
N LEU A 17 -3.81 2.10 10.03
CA LEU A 17 -2.40 1.96 9.63
C LEU A 17 -1.41 2.45 10.70
N PHE A 18 -1.87 3.00 11.82
CA PHE A 18 -0.96 3.44 12.88
C PHE A 18 -0.47 2.21 13.65
N PRO A 19 0.83 1.88 13.60
CA PRO A 19 1.33 0.64 14.15
C PRO A 19 1.39 0.69 15.67
N GLN A 20 1.57 -0.46 16.31
CA GLN A 20 1.81 -0.52 17.75
C GLN A 20 3.13 0.19 18.12
N PHE A 21 3.19 0.72 19.35
CA PHE A 21 4.39 1.34 19.88
C PHE A 21 5.49 0.30 20.09
N ILE A 22 6.53 0.36 19.25
CA ILE A 22 7.75 -0.43 19.38
C ILE A 22 8.93 0.54 19.50
N ALA A 23 9.44 0.70 20.72
CA ALA A 23 10.54 1.60 21.03
C ALA A 23 11.89 1.09 20.50
N ASP A 24 12.79 2.02 20.21
CA ASP A 24 14.20 1.76 19.96
C ASP A 24 14.99 2.03 21.25
N GLY A 25 15.31 0.97 22.00
CA GLY A 25 16.05 1.07 23.27
C GLY A 25 17.51 1.49 23.12
N GLN A 26 18.03 1.57 21.89
CA GLN A 26 19.39 2.01 21.59
C GLN A 26 19.41 3.44 21.02
N ALA A 27 18.26 4.12 20.96
CA ALA A 27 18.16 5.49 20.49
C ALA A 27 18.85 6.48 21.45
N PRO A 28 19.30 7.64 20.94
CA PRO A 28 19.85 8.73 21.77
C PRO A 28 18.78 9.42 22.64
N VAL A 29 17.50 9.10 22.45
CA VAL A 29 16.36 9.61 23.24
C VAL A 29 15.72 8.48 24.03
N SER A 30 15.19 8.80 25.20
CA SER A 30 14.59 7.81 26.11
C SER A 30 13.32 7.16 25.52
N VAL A 31 13.00 5.96 25.98
CA VAL A 31 11.75 5.26 25.63
C VAL A 31 10.52 6.10 26.00
N SER A 32 10.57 6.83 27.12
CA SER A 32 9.50 7.74 27.53
C SER A 32 9.29 8.88 26.53
N GLU A 33 10.35 9.48 26.01
CA GLU A 33 10.24 10.55 25.01
C GLU A 33 9.70 10.01 23.68
N GLN A 34 10.12 8.81 23.27
CA GLN A 34 9.56 8.12 22.12
C GLN A 34 8.06 7.89 22.29
N LYS A 35 7.62 7.47 23.48
CA LYS A 35 6.21 7.28 23.79
C LYS A 35 5.42 8.59 23.75
N VAL A 36 5.97 9.69 24.27
CA VAL A 36 5.34 11.02 24.16
C VAL A 36 5.13 11.44 22.71
N PHE A 37 6.13 11.23 21.83
CA PHE A 37 5.99 11.53 20.41
C PHE A 37 4.98 10.60 19.71
N TYR A 38 4.99 9.30 20.04
CA TYR A 38 4.00 8.34 19.55
C TYR A 38 2.57 8.75 19.92
N ASP A 39 2.33 9.09 21.20
CA ASP A 39 1.01 9.50 21.68
C ASP A 39 0.56 10.81 21.04
N LEU A 40 1.49 11.71 20.74
CA LEU A 40 1.18 12.93 20.00
C LEU A 40 0.68 12.61 18.57
N MET A 41 1.39 11.74 17.84
CA MET A 41 1.01 11.37 16.48
C MET A 41 -0.33 10.61 16.46
N GLU A 42 -0.55 9.71 17.43
CA GLU A 42 -1.85 9.04 17.59
C GLU A 42 -2.98 10.05 17.83
N ARG A 43 -2.77 11.02 18.75
CA ARG A 43 -3.74 12.10 19.01
C ARG A 43 -4.01 12.95 17.78
N PHE A 44 -3.00 13.21 16.94
CA PHE A 44 -3.19 13.95 15.69
C PHE A 44 -4.13 13.21 14.73
N TYR A 45 -3.95 11.91 14.52
CA TYR A 45 -4.85 11.13 13.66
C TYR A 45 -6.25 10.96 14.28
N ARG A 46 -6.31 10.79 15.60
CA ARG A 46 -7.58 10.75 16.34
C ARG A 46 -8.35 12.07 16.21
N LEU A 47 -7.66 13.21 16.30
CA LEU A 47 -8.24 14.53 16.09
C LEU A 47 -8.80 14.68 14.66
N ALA A 48 -8.14 14.14 13.64
CA ALA A 48 -8.66 14.14 12.28
C ALA A 48 -9.95 13.32 12.13
N TYR A 49 -10.09 12.24 12.89
CA TYR A 49 -11.28 11.39 12.91
C TYR A 49 -12.43 12.02 13.72
N GLU A 50 -12.14 12.62 14.87
CA GLU A 50 -13.12 13.20 15.80
C GLU A 50 -13.59 14.60 15.38
N GLU A 51 -12.70 15.43 14.84
CA GLU A 51 -12.97 16.82 14.44
C GLU A 51 -12.57 17.11 12.96
N PRO A 52 -13.14 16.40 11.96
CA PRO A 52 -12.70 16.53 10.56
C PRO A 52 -12.89 17.95 9.97
N LEU A 53 -13.83 18.75 10.50
CA LEU A 53 -14.02 20.16 10.13
C LEU A 53 -12.81 21.06 10.46
N LEU A 54 -11.91 20.60 11.34
CA LEU A 54 -10.66 21.30 11.59
C LEU A 54 -9.72 21.21 10.38
N PHE A 55 -9.87 20.19 9.53
CA PHE A 55 -9.00 19.92 8.37
C PHE A 55 -9.60 20.42 7.05
N VAL A 56 -10.93 20.48 6.94
CA VAL A 56 -11.65 20.90 5.72
C VAL A 56 -12.80 21.86 6.03
N PRO A 57 -13.19 22.75 5.09
CA PRO A 57 -14.21 23.76 5.35
C PRO A 57 -15.65 23.21 5.44
N ARG A 58 -15.89 22.00 4.92
CA ARG A 58 -17.19 21.32 4.92
C ARG A 58 -16.98 19.81 4.89
N LEU A 59 -17.91 19.07 5.48
CA LEU A 59 -17.96 17.62 5.40
C LEU A 59 -18.87 17.18 4.25
N HIS A 60 -18.64 15.96 3.79
CA HIS A 60 -19.45 15.33 2.74
C HIS A 60 -20.09 14.06 3.30
N GLU A 61 -21.33 13.78 2.90
CA GLU A 61 -22.04 12.54 3.28
C GLU A 61 -21.24 11.31 2.84
N ASP A 62 -21.17 10.27 3.69
CA ASP A 62 -20.53 9.01 3.31
C ASP A 62 -21.24 8.40 2.09
N ALA A 63 -20.46 7.83 1.18
CA ALA A 63 -20.92 7.41 -0.12
C ALA A 63 -20.32 6.06 -0.53
N VAL A 64 -20.95 5.42 -1.52
CA VAL A 64 -20.38 4.23 -2.16
C VAL A 64 -19.12 4.64 -2.92
N LEU A 65 -18.00 4.04 -2.54
CA LEU A 65 -16.72 4.28 -3.20
C LEU A 65 -16.57 3.39 -4.43
N PRO A 66 -15.76 3.82 -5.42
CA PRO A 66 -15.51 3.02 -6.60
C PRO A 66 -14.71 1.76 -6.26
N GLY A 67 -14.81 0.74 -7.11
CA GLY A 67 -13.83 -0.35 -7.11
C GLY A 67 -12.43 0.15 -7.49
N LEU A 68 -11.39 -0.55 -7.05
CA LEU A 68 -9.97 -0.18 -7.25
C LEU A 68 -9.59 0.21 -8.69
N TYR A 69 -10.23 -0.41 -9.69
CA TYR A 69 -9.96 -0.18 -11.11
C TYR A 69 -11.19 0.31 -11.88
N SER A 70 -12.03 1.12 -11.24
CA SER A 70 -13.21 1.70 -11.87
C SER A 70 -12.88 2.64 -13.03
N SER A 71 -13.83 2.78 -13.96
CA SER A 71 -13.70 3.70 -15.10
C SER A 71 -13.65 5.17 -14.64
N ALA A 72 -13.15 6.04 -15.50
CA ALA A 72 -13.14 7.49 -15.26
C ALA A 72 -14.56 8.09 -15.06
N SER A 73 -15.59 7.38 -15.51
CA SER A 73 -16.99 7.79 -15.43
C SER A 73 -17.72 7.25 -14.19
N ASP A 74 -17.03 6.58 -13.26
CA ASP A 74 -17.64 6.04 -12.05
C ASP A 74 -18.14 7.18 -11.14
N PRO A 75 -19.43 7.23 -10.79
CA PRO A 75 -20.00 8.25 -9.91
C PRO A 75 -19.31 8.37 -8.54
N GLY A 76 -18.73 7.28 -8.03
CA GLY A 76 -17.99 7.26 -6.76
C GLY A 76 -16.67 8.05 -6.80
N ARG A 77 -16.21 8.50 -7.98
CA ARG A 77 -14.96 9.28 -8.08
C ARG A 77 -15.02 10.63 -7.39
N GLU A 78 -16.18 11.29 -7.35
CA GLU A 78 -16.32 12.56 -6.63
C GLU A 78 -16.06 12.37 -5.13
N ALA A 79 -16.63 11.30 -4.54
CA ALA A 79 -16.38 10.93 -3.15
C ALA A 79 -14.88 10.66 -2.90
N GLN A 80 -14.24 9.90 -3.77
CA GLN A 80 -12.79 9.65 -3.72
C GLN A 80 -11.97 10.96 -3.77
N ASP A 81 -12.35 11.93 -4.59
CA ASP A 81 -11.64 13.22 -4.68
C ASP A 81 -11.78 14.07 -3.42
N HIS A 82 -12.95 14.03 -2.76
CA HIS A 82 -13.13 14.67 -1.45
C HIS A 82 -12.23 14.05 -0.39
N MET A 83 -12.19 12.73 -0.29
CA MET A 83 -11.31 12.01 0.64
C MET A 83 -9.82 12.31 0.37
N LYS A 84 -9.40 12.34 -0.92
CA LYS A 84 -8.03 12.71 -1.30
C LYS A 84 -7.65 14.13 -0.87
N LYS A 85 -8.57 15.10 -1.01
CA LYS A 85 -8.33 16.49 -0.57
C LYS A 85 -8.17 16.56 0.95
N PHE A 86 -8.96 15.81 1.70
CA PHE A 86 -8.86 15.71 3.15
C PHE A 86 -7.52 15.10 3.57
N CYS A 87 -7.16 13.92 3.05
CA CYS A 87 -5.88 13.28 3.33
C CYS A 87 -4.68 14.16 2.98
N LYS A 88 -4.76 14.92 1.87
CA LYS A 88 -3.71 15.88 1.49
C LYS A 88 -3.48 16.93 2.59
N MET A 89 -4.50 17.36 3.31
CA MET A 89 -4.34 18.30 4.44
C MET A 89 -3.64 17.64 5.63
N ILE A 90 -4.00 16.39 5.95
CA ILE A 90 -3.33 15.58 6.99
C ILE A 90 -1.84 15.44 6.63
N ASP A 91 -1.54 14.91 5.44
CA ASP A 91 -0.18 14.73 4.95
C ASP A 91 0.63 16.04 4.91
N ALA A 92 -0.01 17.15 4.51
CA ALA A 92 0.63 18.45 4.50
C ALA A 92 0.98 18.92 5.91
N THR A 93 0.13 18.63 6.90
CA THR A 93 0.38 18.94 8.30
C THR A 93 1.51 18.09 8.86
N VAL A 94 1.51 16.77 8.60
CA VAL A 94 2.62 15.87 8.94
C VAL A 94 3.93 16.34 8.30
N MET A 95 3.91 16.76 7.04
CA MET A 95 5.09 17.31 6.38
C MET A 95 5.61 18.56 7.08
N GLN A 96 4.74 19.48 7.51
CA GLN A 96 5.20 20.65 8.28
C GLN A 96 5.76 20.23 9.63
N MET A 97 5.13 19.26 10.32
CA MET A 97 5.65 18.72 11.58
C MET A 97 7.05 18.10 11.40
N TYR A 98 7.24 17.32 10.34
CA TYR A 98 8.55 16.79 9.96
C TYR A 98 9.58 17.92 9.75
N LEU A 99 9.24 18.94 8.95
CA LEU A 99 10.17 20.05 8.64
C LEU A 99 10.58 20.81 9.90
N MET A 100 9.64 21.04 10.83
CA MET A 100 9.90 21.64 12.14
C MET A 100 10.94 20.81 12.92
N GLY A 101 10.75 19.50 13.04
CA GLY A 101 11.68 18.60 13.73
C GLY A 101 13.04 18.48 13.03
N ALA A 102 13.05 18.47 11.71
CA ALA A 102 14.26 18.40 10.89
C ALA A 102 15.04 19.73 10.85
N LYS A 103 14.57 20.77 11.55
CA LYS A 103 15.14 22.13 11.54
C LYS A 103 15.28 22.71 10.13
N LYS A 104 14.30 22.41 9.27
CA LYS A 104 14.18 22.93 7.90
C LYS A 104 13.17 24.08 7.88
N GLU A 105 13.20 24.88 6.82
CA GLU A 105 12.19 25.93 6.61
C GLU A 105 10.79 25.30 6.51
N PHE A 106 9.85 25.86 7.26
CA PHE A 106 8.46 25.42 7.31
C PHE A 106 7.52 26.63 7.27
N GLN A 107 6.32 26.44 6.75
CA GLN A 107 5.30 27.48 6.67
C GLN A 107 3.93 26.91 7.04
N LEU A 108 3.42 27.34 8.19
CA LEU A 108 2.09 26.93 8.68
C LEU A 108 1.02 27.91 8.20
N ASN A 109 0.00 27.38 7.52
CA ASN A 109 -1.21 28.15 7.25
C ASN A 109 -2.09 28.27 8.52
N ARG A 110 -3.12 29.14 8.48
CA ARG A 110 -4.02 29.37 9.62
C ARG A 110 -4.66 28.09 10.17
N ARG A 111 -5.00 27.15 9.29
CA ARG A 111 -5.63 25.88 9.66
C ARG A 111 -4.65 24.95 10.35
N GLN A 112 -3.43 24.82 9.82
CA GLN A 112 -2.36 24.02 10.44
C GLN A 112 -2.00 24.56 11.83
N LYS A 113 -1.93 25.89 12.01
CA LYS A 113 -1.74 26.50 13.33
C LYS A 113 -2.86 26.12 14.31
N ALA A 114 -4.12 26.15 13.86
CA ALA A 114 -5.25 25.74 14.69
C ALA A 114 -5.21 24.25 15.06
N ILE A 115 -4.81 23.38 14.11
CA ILE A 115 -4.62 21.94 14.37
C ILE A 115 -3.52 21.72 15.42
N LEU A 116 -2.35 22.35 15.26
CA LEU A 116 -1.23 22.21 16.19
C LEU A 116 -1.57 22.76 17.58
N ALA A 117 -2.26 23.91 17.66
CA ALA A 117 -2.74 24.44 18.93
C ALA A 117 -3.71 23.47 19.63
N ARG A 118 -4.58 22.79 18.88
CA ARG A 118 -5.48 21.77 19.42
C ARG A 118 -4.75 20.55 19.99
N LEU A 119 -3.53 20.30 19.51
CA LEU A 119 -2.61 19.28 20.04
C LEU A 119 -1.72 19.79 21.19
N GLY A 120 -1.88 21.05 21.62
CA GLY A 120 -1.06 21.68 22.64
C GLY A 120 0.31 22.14 22.15
N ILE A 121 0.51 22.28 20.84
CA ILE A 121 1.76 22.75 20.23
C ILE A 121 1.62 24.23 19.89
N GLU A 122 2.14 25.08 20.77
CA GLU A 122 2.12 26.54 20.59
C GLU A 122 3.53 27.13 20.38
N ASP A 123 4.55 26.52 21.00
CA ASP A 123 5.95 26.87 20.82
C ASP A 123 6.61 25.92 19.80
N TYR A 124 6.87 26.44 18.60
CA TYR A 124 7.51 25.70 17.53
C TYR A 124 9.04 25.62 17.65
N GLY A 125 9.64 26.40 18.57
CA GLY A 125 11.08 26.42 18.81
C GLY A 125 11.55 25.36 19.81
N ASN A 126 10.64 24.85 20.65
CA ASN A 126 10.93 23.88 21.70
C ASN A 126 10.17 22.56 21.48
N LEU A 127 10.62 21.78 20.50
CA LEU A 127 10.02 20.49 20.16
C LEU A 127 10.59 19.37 21.05
N PRO A 128 9.80 18.32 21.36
CA PRO A 128 10.30 17.15 22.07
C PRO A 128 11.50 16.51 21.36
N ASP A 129 12.50 16.06 22.11
CA ASP A 129 13.74 15.50 21.55
C ASP A 129 13.48 14.28 20.64
N ALA A 130 12.52 13.42 20.99
CA ALA A 130 12.15 12.28 20.15
C ALA A 130 11.52 12.68 18.81
N TRP A 131 10.79 13.80 18.76
CA TRP A 131 10.28 14.36 17.50
C TRP A 131 11.46 14.78 16.63
N VAL A 132 12.37 15.60 17.17
CA VAL A 132 13.55 16.10 16.45
C VAL A 132 14.40 14.93 15.94
N TRP A 133 14.66 13.95 16.80
CA TRP A 133 15.40 12.75 16.44
C TRP A 133 14.72 11.96 15.31
N MET A 134 13.41 11.71 15.40
CA MET A 134 12.68 10.99 14.34
C MET A 134 12.72 11.73 13.00
N ALA A 135 12.56 13.05 13.02
CA ALA A 135 12.60 13.86 11.81
C ALA A 135 14.01 13.90 11.18
N GLN A 136 15.08 13.86 12.00
CA GLN A 136 16.46 13.80 11.50
C GLN A 136 16.86 12.42 11.00
N LYS A 137 16.32 11.36 11.62
CA LYS A 137 16.53 9.96 11.21
C LYS A 137 15.92 9.66 9.83
N GLU A 138 14.85 10.36 9.46
CA GLU A 138 14.18 10.12 8.20
C GLU A 138 14.86 10.81 7.00
N HIS A 139 15.29 10.00 6.05
CA HIS A 139 15.89 10.43 4.80
C HIS A 139 14.82 10.49 3.70
N LEU A 140 14.50 11.70 3.25
CA LEU A 140 13.56 11.93 2.14
C LEU A 140 14.32 12.18 0.84
N GLU A 141 14.10 11.34 -0.16
CA GLU A 141 14.43 11.62 -1.55
C GLU A 141 13.36 12.50 -2.23
N ARG A 142 13.60 12.87 -3.50
CA ARG A 142 12.70 13.73 -4.26
C ARG A 142 11.32 13.08 -4.40
N PHE A 143 10.29 13.80 -3.97
CA PHE A 143 8.87 13.39 -3.94
C PHE A 143 8.47 12.38 -2.86
N GLN A 144 9.37 12.04 -1.93
CA GLN A 144 9.05 11.17 -0.80
C GLN A 144 8.27 11.91 0.29
N ARG A 145 7.53 11.13 1.09
CA ARG A 145 6.77 11.57 2.26
C ARG A 145 7.47 11.07 3.53
N PRO A 146 7.33 11.78 4.66
CA PRO A 146 7.88 11.38 5.94
C PRO A 146 7.08 10.24 6.58
N SER A 147 6.94 9.12 5.87
CA SER A 147 6.11 7.98 6.25
C SER A 147 6.62 7.30 7.53
N ARG A 148 7.94 7.22 7.76
CA ARG A 148 8.47 6.61 8.99
C ARG A 148 8.27 7.52 10.19
N PHE A 149 8.40 8.83 10.02
CA PHE A 149 8.04 9.82 11.03
C PHE A 149 6.53 9.79 11.33
N ALA A 150 5.70 9.76 10.28
CA ALA A 150 4.24 9.73 10.36
C ALA A 150 3.71 8.56 11.21
N HIS A 151 4.31 7.37 11.06
CA HIS A 151 3.89 6.15 11.75
C HIS A 151 4.76 5.80 12.96
N CYS A 152 5.64 6.70 13.38
CA CYS A 152 6.53 6.48 14.52
C CYS A 152 7.33 5.16 14.40
N CYS A 153 7.88 4.86 13.22
CA CYS A 153 8.68 3.67 12.97
C CYS A 153 10.11 3.83 13.56
N PHE A 154 10.19 3.80 14.89
CA PHE A 154 11.41 4.03 15.66
C PHE A 154 12.53 3.06 15.31
N ARG A 155 12.24 1.79 15.02
CA ARG A 155 13.22 0.77 14.66
C ARG A 155 13.36 0.59 13.15
N ALA A 156 14.58 0.44 12.65
CA ALA A 156 14.83 0.20 11.22
C ALA A 156 14.74 -1.28 10.83
N ASP A 157 14.96 -2.16 11.80
CA ASP A 157 14.99 -3.62 11.67
C ASP A 157 13.65 -4.31 11.95
N HIS A 158 12.63 -3.53 12.33
CA HIS A 158 11.29 -4.04 12.62
C HIS A 158 10.34 -3.80 11.44
N ALA A 159 9.55 -4.81 11.08
CA ALA A 159 8.49 -4.71 10.07
C ALA A 159 7.16 -4.34 10.74
N TYR A 160 6.90 -3.04 10.86
CA TYR A 160 5.71 -2.49 11.53
C TYR A 160 4.42 -2.88 10.80
N ALA A 161 4.48 -3.01 9.46
CA ALA A 161 3.31 -3.32 8.65
C ALA A 161 2.79 -4.74 8.89
N ALA A 162 3.67 -5.69 9.27
CA ALA A 162 3.29 -7.08 9.50
C ALA A 162 2.12 -7.21 10.50
N ALA A 163 2.26 -6.61 11.68
CA ALA A 163 1.23 -6.66 12.72
C ALA A 163 -0.07 -5.91 12.36
N ILE A 164 -0.01 -4.95 11.42
CA ILE A 164 -1.20 -4.25 10.92
C ILE A 164 -2.00 -5.18 10.02
N TYR A 165 -1.34 -5.77 9.02
CA TYR A 165 -2.01 -6.62 8.05
C TYR A 165 -2.41 -7.99 8.64
N GLU A 166 -1.69 -8.48 9.65
CA GLU A 166 -2.09 -9.63 10.46
C GLU A 166 -3.49 -9.45 11.06
N LYS A 167 -3.83 -8.27 11.59
CA LYS A 167 -5.17 -8.03 12.18
C LYS A 167 -6.31 -8.16 11.18
N VAL A 168 -6.02 -7.98 9.90
CA VAL A 168 -7.02 -7.93 8.83
C VAL A 168 -7.08 -9.25 8.08
N PHE A 169 -5.92 -9.82 7.77
CA PHE A 169 -5.79 -11.02 6.95
C PHE A 169 -5.45 -12.28 7.76
N GLY A 170 -5.00 -12.16 9.02
CA GLY A 170 -4.45 -13.22 9.86
C GLY A 170 -5.47 -14.28 10.27
N ASN A 171 -5.79 -15.15 9.33
CA ASN A 171 -6.53 -16.39 9.51
C ASN A 171 -5.65 -17.59 9.11
N GLU A 172 -6.09 -18.82 9.38
CA GLU A 172 -5.28 -20.02 9.14
C GLU A 172 -4.70 -20.10 7.71
N ALA A 173 -5.44 -19.63 6.69
CA ALA A 173 -4.99 -19.60 5.31
C ALA A 173 -3.84 -18.59 5.09
N TYR A 174 -3.94 -17.39 5.66
CA TYR A 174 -2.88 -16.39 5.60
C TYR A 174 -1.60 -16.89 6.28
N HIS A 175 -1.72 -17.48 7.47
CA HIS A 175 -0.57 -18.00 8.22
C HIS A 175 0.11 -19.12 7.45
N ARG A 176 -0.65 -20.07 6.90
CA ARG A 176 -0.11 -21.14 6.04
C ARG A 176 0.68 -20.58 4.86
N LEU A 177 0.15 -19.56 4.19
CA LEU A 177 0.86 -18.88 3.10
C LEU A 177 2.15 -18.23 3.61
N THR A 178 2.11 -17.43 4.67
CA THR A 178 3.29 -16.72 5.17
C THR A 178 4.36 -17.65 5.74
N ASP A 179 3.97 -18.77 6.36
CA ASP A 179 4.89 -19.80 6.84
C ASP A 179 5.58 -20.48 5.66
N TRP A 180 4.82 -20.88 4.64
CA TRP A 180 5.39 -21.40 3.40
C TRP A 180 6.36 -20.41 2.75
N MET A 181 5.98 -19.12 2.69
CA MET A 181 6.84 -18.07 2.15
C MET A 181 8.15 -17.96 2.94
N ALA A 182 8.09 -17.98 4.28
CA ALA A 182 9.28 -17.95 5.14
C ALA A 182 10.19 -19.17 4.90
N ASP A 183 9.61 -20.37 4.80
CA ASP A 183 10.34 -21.62 4.50
C ASP A 183 11.00 -21.60 3.12
N HIS A 184 10.48 -20.79 2.19
CA HIS A 184 11.00 -20.62 0.83
C HIS A 184 11.85 -19.36 0.65
N GLY A 185 12.28 -18.74 1.75
CA GLY A 185 13.27 -17.65 1.75
C GLY A 185 12.69 -16.26 1.47
N TYR A 186 11.37 -16.12 1.39
CA TYR A 186 10.74 -14.80 1.30
C TYR A 186 10.94 -14.02 2.60
N ARG A 187 11.02 -12.69 2.47
CA ARG A 187 11.18 -11.76 3.60
C ARG A 187 10.12 -10.68 3.55
N ALA A 188 9.69 -10.26 4.74
CA ALA A 188 8.78 -9.13 4.93
C ALA A 188 9.52 -7.80 4.81
N TYR A 189 8.93 -6.85 4.09
CA TYR A 189 9.43 -5.50 3.90
C TYR A 189 8.33 -4.47 4.13
N ASP A 190 8.57 -3.55 5.06
CA ASP A 190 7.78 -2.33 5.12
C ASP A 190 8.06 -1.48 3.88
N ILE A 191 6.99 -1.04 3.22
CA ILE A 191 7.03 -0.13 2.09
C ILE A 191 6.45 1.21 2.53
N HIS A 192 7.32 2.22 2.48
CA HIS A 192 7.04 3.58 2.93
C HIS A 192 6.90 4.58 1.77
N ASP A 193 7.29 4.15 0.56
CA ASP A 193 7.37 4.96 -0.66
C ASP A 193 6.51 4.33 -1.75
N THR A 194 5.23 4.69 -1.74
CA THR A 194 4.39 4.48 -2.93
C THR A 194 4.02 5.83 -3.48
N ILE A 195 4.39 6.08 -4.73
CA ILE A 195 4.04 7.27 -5.52
C ILE A 195 2.51 7.44 -5.47
N GLY A 196 2.02 8.19 -4.48
CA GLY A 196 0.61 8.32 -4.13
C GLY A 196 0.44 9.37 -3.06
N SER A 197 -0.69 10.08 -3.07
CA SER A 197 -1.11 10.87 -1.90
C SER A 197 -1.42 9.89 -0.77
N ASN A 198 -1.14 10.28 0.48
CA ASN A 198 -1.26 9.55 1.74
C ASN A 198 0.08 8.93 2.15
N CYS A 199 0.60 9.31 3.30
CA CYS A 199 1.71 8.62 3.97
C CYS A 199 1.26 7.17 4.23
N ARG A 200 1.46 6.25 3.27
CA ARG A 200 0.96 4.86 3.35
C ARG A 200 2.04 3.94 3.89
N LEU A 201 1.61 3.02 4.75
CA LEU A 201 2.40 1.89 5.19
C LEU A 201 1.85 0.62 4.54
N SER A 202 2.61 0.05 3.62
CA SER A 202 2.28 -1.23 2.95
C SER A 202 3.27 -2.32 3.37
N LEU A 203 2.87 -3.58 3.22
CA LEU A 203 3.72 -4.73 3.48
C LEU A 203 3.97 -5.49 2.17
N THR A 204 5.22 -5.83 1.91
CA THR A 204 5.56 -6.73 0.80
C THR A 204 6.36 -7.90 1.34
N TYR A 205 5.92 -9.11 1.03
CA TYR A 205 6.77 -10.28 1.14
C TYR A 205 7.40 -10.52 -0.22
N ALA A 206 8.73 -10.51 -0.28
CA ALA A 206 9.47 -10.69 -1.52
C ALA A 206 10.55 -11.76 -1.37
N ASN A 207 10.79 -12.52 -2.44
CA ASN A 207 11.89 -13.48 -2.50
C ASN A 207 13.18 -12.80 -2.99
N PRO A 208 14.23 -12.69 -2.16
CA PRO A 208 15.49 -12.04 -2.56
C PRO A 208 16.22 -12.74 -3.71
N ALA A 209 15.87 -14.00 -4.04
CA ALA A 209 16.44 -14.70 -5.20
C ALA A 209 16.22 -13.94 -6.52
N TRP A 210 15.13 -13.17 -6.62
CA TRP A 210 14.79 -12.37 -7.81
C TRP A 210 15.53 -11.04 -7.93
N GLY A 211 16.25 -10.66 -6.89
CA GLY A 211 17.00 -9.41 -6.87
C GLY A 211 17.37 -8.97 -5.46
N GLU A 212 18.59 -8.45 -5.34
CA GLU A 212 19.12 -7.93 -4.07
C GLU A 212 18.52 -6.55 -3.69
N GLU A 213 17.92 -5.84 -4.65
CA GLU A 213 17.27 -4.55 -4.41
C GLU A 213 16.02 -4.74 -3.53
N ARG A 214 15.91 -3.91 -2.48
CA ARG A 214 14.69 -3.85 -1.67
C ARG A 214 13.46 -3.58 -2.57
N PRO A 215 12.34 -4.32 -2.39
CA PRO A 215 11.15 -4.08 -3.18
C PRO A 215 10.61 -2.66 -2.96
N ARG A 216 10.07 -2.06 -4.02
CA ARG A 216 9.34 -0.78 -3.96
C ARG A 216 7.85 -0.96 -3.63
N GLY A 217 7.44 -2.20 -3.35
CA GLY A 217 6.05 -2.61 -3.16
C GLY A 217 5.19 -2.58 -4.42
N GLY A 218 3.90 -2.81 -4.22
CA GLY A 218 2.90 -2.90 -5.28
C GLY A 218 2.82 -4.30 -5.89
N PHE A 219 1.77 -4.51 -6.68
CA PHE A 219 1.52 -5.76 -7.41
C PHE A 219 1.13 -5.50 -8.87
N GLU A 220 1.27 -4.26 -9.33
CA GLU A 220 0.92 -3.84 -10.69
C GLU A 220 2.08 -3.97 -11.69
N TYR A 221 2.21 -3.02 -12.61
CA TYR A 221 3.17 -3.10 -13.70
C TYR A 221 4.60 -2.79 -13.22
N LYS A 222 5.62 -3.41 -13.86
CA LYS A 222 7.06 -3.26 -13.56
C LYS A 222 7.52 -3.81 -12.20
N ILE A 223 6.77 -4.73 -11.62
CA ILE A 223 7.25 -5.53 -10.50
C ILE A 223 8.46 -6.35 -10.95
N LYS A 224 9.46 -6.43 -10.08
CA LYS A 224 10.74 -7.11 -10.31
C LYS A 224 11.02 -8.25 -9.31
N HIS A 225 10.09 -8.50 -8.39
CA HIS A 225 10.22 -9.52 -7.33
C HIS A 225 8.94 -10.36 -7.29
N THR A 226 9.05 -11.65 -6.99
CA THR A 226 7.88 -12.48 -6.65
C THR A 226 7.42 -12.23 -5.23
N GLY A 227 6.20 -12.65 -4.94
CA GLY A 227 5.64 -12.68 -3.59
C GLY A 227 4.27 -12.03 -3.51
N ILE A 228 3.98 -11.38 -2.40
CA ILE A 228 2.70 -10.72 -2.16
C ILE A 228 2.90 -9.29 -1.68
N SER A 229 1.97 -8.41 -2.05
CA SER A 229 1.88 -7.03 -1.58
C SER A 229 0.53 -6.83 -0.90
N LEU A 230 0.59 -6.40 0.36
CA LEU A 230 -0.57 -6.00 1.15
C LEU A 230 -0.59 -4.48 1.25
N ARG A 231 -1.72 -3.87 0.89
CA ARG A 231 -1.88 -2.43 0.94
C ARG A 231 -3.27 -2.02 1.41
N TYR A 232 -3.36 -0.76 1.83
CA TYR A 232 -4.62 -0.12 2.17
C TYR A 232 -4.91 1.05 1.22
N GLU A 233 -6.09 1.02 0.61
CA GLU A 233 -6.62 2.00 -0.32
C GLU A 233 -7.90 2.64 0.24
N PRO A 234 -7.80 3.73 1.02
CA PRO A 234 -8.95 4.30 1.74
C PRO A 234 -10.09 4.77 0.83
N TYR A 235 -9.81 4.91 -0.47
CA TYR A 235 -10.71 5.52 -1.44
C TYR A 235 -11.47 4.51 -2.31
N ASN A 236 -11.43 3.25 -1.93
CA ASN A 236 -12.07 2.16 -2.64
C ASN A 236 -13.14 1.50 -1.79
N GLN A 237 -14.07 0.82 -2.45
CA GLN A 237 -15.09 0.00 -1.80
C GLN A 237 -14.46 -1.03 -0.85
N ASP A 238 -13.46 -1.75 -1.35
CA ASP A 238 -12.65 -2.71 -0.59
C ASP A 238 -11.26 -2.11 -0.35
N PRO A 239 -11.00 -1.53 0.84
CA PRO A 239 -9.78 -0.78 1.06
C PRO A 239 -8.58 -1.69 1.35
N TRP A 240 -8.80 -2.85 1.96
CA TRP A 240 -7.75 -3.83 2.22
C TRP A 240 -7.50 -4.66 0.98
N ILE A 241 -6.24 -4.72 0.55
CA ILE A 241 -5.87 -5.39 -0.69
C ILE A 241 -4.70 -6.33 -0.40
N PHE A 242 -4.92 -7.60 -0.72
CA PHE A 242 -3.93 -8.64 -0.87
C PHE A 242 -3.68 -8.84 -2.37
N GLY A 243 -2.45 -8.69 -2.86
CA GLY A 243 -2.12 -8.86 -4.28
C GLY A 243 -0.85 -9.67 -4.51
N VAL A 244 -0.78 -10.39 -5.64
CA VAL A 244 0.39 -11.20 -6.01
C VAL A 244 1.37 -10.38 -6.86
N CYS A 245 2.62 -10.36 -6.46
CA CYS A 245 3.72 -9.70 -7.16
C CYS A 245 4.21 -10.61 -8.29
N ILE A 246 3.96 -10.21 -9.55
CA ILE A 246 4.27 -11.01 -10.74
C ILE A 246 5.34 -10.29 -11.58
N PRO A 247 6.63 -10.68 -11.47
CA PRO A 247 7.73 -10.01 -12.17
C PRO A 247 7.54 -9.94 -13.67
N GLY A 248 7.71 -8.76 -14.26
CA GLY A 248 7.63 -8.57 -15.72
C GLY A 248 6.25 -8.83 -16.35
N GLY A 249 5.22 -9.14 -15.55
CA GLY A 249 3.91 -9.53 -16.02
C GLY A 249 3.79 -11.03 -16.33
N MET A 250 2.68 -11.43 -16.95
CA MET A 250 2.38 -12.86 -17.18
C MET A 250 3.08 -13.47 -18.39
N LYS A 251 3.86 -12.68 -19.16
CA LYS A 251 4.39 -13.14 -20.46
C LYS A 251 5.18 -14.44 -20.34
N THR A 252 6.25 -14.42 -19.55
CA THR A 252 7.14 -15.57 -19.34
C THR A 252 6.35 -16.76 -18.82
N TYR A 253 5.50 -16.57 -17.81
CA TYR A 253 4.78 -17.68 -17.18
C TYR A 253 3.74 -18.31 -18.12
N LEU A 254 3.07 -17.51 -18.96
CA LEU A 254 2.13 -18.03 -19.94
C LEU A 254 2.82 -18.79 -21.09
N GLU A 255 4.05 -18.41 -21.46
CA GLU A 255 4.86 -19.18 -22.42
C GLU A 255 5.19 -20.59 -21.88
N HIS A 256 5.18 -20.77 -20.56
CA HIS A 256 5.38 -22.04 -19.85
C HIS A 256 4.10 -22.60 -19.21
N PHE A 257 2.92 -22.20 -19.68
CA PHE A 257 1.64 -22.57 -19.05
C PHE A 257 1.43 -24.09 -18.92
N GLN A 258 1.85 -24.88 -19.91
CA GLN A 258 1.69 -26.34 -19.89
C GLN A 258 2.58 -27.03 -18.84
N GLU A 259 3.59 -26.34 -18.32
CA GLU A 259 4.45 -26.84 -17.23
C GLU A 259 3.89 -26.52 -15.83
N MET A 260 2.82 -25.72 -15.75
CA MET A 260 2.15 -25.43 -14.49
C MET A 260 1.38 -26.67 -14.02
N PRO A 261 1.35 -26.96 -12.70
CA PRO A 261 0.40 -27.91 -12.14
C PRO A 261 -1.04 -27.56 -12.52
N VAL A 262 -1.91 -28.55 -12.68
CA VAL A 262 -3.31 -28.36 -13.15
C VAL A 262 -4.04 -27.30 -12.33
N ALA A 263 -3.95 -27.33 -11.00
CA ALA A 263 -4.57 -26.32 -10.15
C ALA A 263 -4.08 -24.88 -10.44
N VAL A 264 -2.80 -24.72 -10.76
CA VAL A 264 -2.21 -23.42 -11.12
C VAL A 264 -2.68 -22.98 -12.51
N GLN A 265 -2.84 -23.90 -13.46
CA GLN A 265 -3.45 -23.61 -14.76
C GLN A 265 -4.88 -23.08 -14.59
N ASP A 266 -5.71 -23.79 -13.82
CA ASP A 266 -7.10 -23.42 -13.54
C ASP A 266 -7.17 -22.03 -12.90
N PHE A 267 -6.30 -21.78 -11.91
CA PHE A 267 -6.21 -20.50 -11.22
C PHE A 267 -5.83 -19.36 -12.18
N VAL A 268 -4.78 -19.55 -12.99
CA VAL A 268 -4.33 -18.58 -13.99
C VAL A 268 -5.44 -18.30 -15.01
N MET A 269 -6.13 -19.33 -15.49
CA MET A 269 -7.25 -19.19 -16.44
C MET A 269 -8.43 -18.43 -15.85
N SER A 270 -8.69 -18.56 -14.55
CA SER A 270 -9.77 -17.84 -13.87
C SER A 270 -9.48 -16.34 -13.72
N ARG A 271 -8.20 -15.93 -13.70
CA ARG A 271 -7.78 -14.56 -13.39
C ARG A 271 -7.25 -13.79 -14.60
N VAL A 272 -6.49 -14.42 -15.48
CA VAL A 272 -5.87 -13.73 -16.62
C VAL A 272 -6.92 -13.30 -17.63
N LYS A 273 -6.88 -12.02 -18.01
CA LYS A 273 -7.78 -11.45 -18.99
C LYS A 273 -7.53 -12.04 -20.38
N ARG A 274 -8.60 -12.48 -21.05
CA ARG A 274 -8.58 -12.80 -22.50
C ARG A 274 -8.40 -11.53 -23.33
N CYS A 275 -7.64 -11.61 -24.42
CA CYS A 275 -7.43 -10.47 -25.31
C CYS A 275 -8.77 -10.04 -25.94
N ASP A 276 -9.17 -8.80 -25.65
CA ASP A 276 -10.41 -8.18 -26.12
C ASP A 276 -10.16 -7.05 -27.13
N GLY A 277 -8.92 -6.90 -27.59
CA GLY A 277 -8.55 -5.85 -28.54
C GLY A 277 -8.45 -4.45 -27.95
N CYS A 278 -8.32 -4.25 -26.63
CA CYS A 278 -8.24 -2.92 -26.00
C CYS A 278 -7.05 -2.03 -26.42
N ARG A 279 -6.08 -2.56 -27.18
CA ARG A 279 -4.90 -1.85 -27.73
C ARG A 279 -3.95 -1.22 -26.71
N TYR A 280 -4.10 -1.47 -25.40
CA TYR A 280 -3.19 -0.94 -24.37
C TYR A 280 -1.71 -1.28 -24.66
N CYS A 281 -1.44 -2.53 -25.08
CA CYS A 281 -0.10 -3.00 -25.44
C CYS A 281 0.56 -2.26 -26.62
N VAL A 282 -0.24 -1.56 -27.42
CA VAL A 282 0.21 -0.80 -28.60
C VAL A 282 -0.09 0.69 -28.49
N GLN A 283 -0.53 1.18 -27.32
CA GLN A 283 -0.99 2.56 -27.16
C GLN A 283 0.08 3.62 -27.48
N THR A 284 1.36 3.27 -27.30
CA THR A 284 2.48 4.17 -27.59
C THR A 284 2.98 4.06 -29.03
N ASP A 285 2.49 3.08 -29.80
CA ASP A 285 2.87 2.93 -31.20
C ASP A 285 2.11 3.91 -32.08
N LYS A 286 2.80 4.99 -32.48
CA LYS A 286 2.26 6.00 -33.39
C LYS A 286 2.14 5.51 -34.84
N THR A 287 2.78 4.39 -35.20
CA THR A 287 2.76 3.85 -36.57
C THR A 287 1.52 3.01 -36.86
N GLY A 288 0.86 2.50 -35.81
CA GLY A 288 -0.28 1.61 -35.90
C GLY A 288 0.04 0.19 -36.39
N LYS A 289 1.33 -0.14 -36.61
CA LYS A 289 1.78 -1.41 -37.18
C LYS A 289 2.09 -2.47 -36.14
N ARG A 290 2.28 -2.09 -34.87
CA ARG A 290 2.60 -3.04 -33.81
C ARG A 290 1.42 -4.01 -33.62
N PRO A 291 1.66 -5.34 -33.69
CA PRO A 291 0.61 -6.31 -33.43
C PRO A 291 0.20 -6.28 -31.96
N LEU A 292 -1.03 -6.68 -31.68
CA LEU A 292 -1.50 -6.89 -30.31
C LEU A 292 -0.70 -8.02 -29.68
N VAL A 293 -0.29 -7.82 -28.43
CA VAL A 293 0.37 -8.86 -27.65
C VAL A 293 -0.67 -9.76 -27.01
N ARG A 294 -0.71 -11.02 -27.44
CA ARG A 294 -1.56 -12.10 -26.91
C ARG A 294 -0.79 -13.41 -26.97
N ILE A 295 -1.00 -14.29 -26.00
CA ILE A 295 -0.35 -15.60 -25.92
C ILE A 295 -1.43 -16.68 -26.14
N PRO A 296 -1.30 -17.52 -27.18
CA PRO A 296 -2.22 -18.64 -27.40
C PRO A 296 -1.95 -19.76 -26.39
N ILE A 297 -3.01 -20.26 -25.75
CA ILE A 297 -2.95 -21.30 -24.71
C ILE A 297 -4.00 -22.36 -25.01
N GLY A 298 -3.60 -23.62 -25.10
CA GLY A 298 -4.52 -24.75 -25.11
C GLY A 298 -4.99 -25.06 -23.69
N TYR A 299 -6.30 -25.00 -23.43
CA TYR A 299 -6.89 -25.33 -22.12
C TYR A 299 -8.33 -25.80 -22.28
N GLY A 300 -8.69 -26.91 -21.61
CA GLY A 300 -10.04 -27.49 -21.69
C GLY A 300 -10.44 -27.97 -23.10
N GLY A 301 -9.47 -28.31 -23.95
CA GLY A 301 -9.70 -28.71 -25.35
C GLY A 301 -9.91 -27.55 -26.33
N GLU A 302 -9.81 -26.30 -25.88
CA GLU A 302 -9.96 -25.10 -26.70
C GLU A 302 -8.69 -24.24 -26.69
N GLU A 303 -8.50 -23.43 -27.73
CA GLU A 303 -7.44 -22.41 -27.78
C GLU A 303 -7.95 -21.06 -27.25
N HIS A 304 -7.23 -20.49 -26.29
CA HIS A 304 -7.52 -19.19 -25.69
C HIS A 304 -6.39 -18.20 -25.98
N SER A 305 -6.72 -16.94 -26.26
CA SER A 305 -5.74 -15.86 -26.39
C SER A 305 -5.67 -15.02 -25.13
N LEU A 306 -4.63 -15.20 -24.30
CA LEU A 306 -4.45 -14.49 -23.03
C LEU A 306 -3.60 -13.23 -23.16
N CYS A 307 -3.90 -12.22 -22.33
CA CYS A 307 -3.16 -10.96 -22.29
C CYS A 307 -2.02 -11.02 -21.25
N PRO A 308 -0.74 -10.89 -21.65
CA PRO A 308 0.38 -10.99 -20.70
C PRO A 308 0.58 -9.75 -19.82
N TYR A 309 0.02 -8.61 -20.20
CA TYR A 309 0.19 -7.34 -19.49
C TYR A 309 -0.78 -7.14 -18.32
N TYR A 310 -1.63 -8.12 -18.03
CA TYR A 310 -2.79 -7.96 -17.15
C TYR A 310 -2.85 -8.88 -15.91
N PRO A 311 -1.75 -9.20 -15.19
CA PRO A 311 -1.90 -9.80 -13.86
C PRO A 311 -2.32 -8.79 -12.79
N GLY A 312 -1.70 -7.60 -12.75
CA GLY A 312 -1.82 -6.66 -11.64
C GLY A 312 -3.21 -6.10 -11.37
N TYR A 313 -4.16 -6.25 -12.30
CA TYR A 313 -5.53 -5.77 -12.12
C TYR A 313 -6.51 -6.82 -11.56
N ARG A 314 -6.11 -8.10 -11.59
CA ARG A 314 -7.00 -9.22 -11.25
C ARG A 314 -6.39 -10.21 -10.26
N PHE A 315 -5.08 -10.22 -10.05
CA PHE A 315 -4.44 -11.00 -9.00
C PHE A 315 -4.42 -10.21 -7.68
N TRP A 316 -5.60 -9.79 -7.24
CA TRP A 316 -5.82 -9.18 -5.93
C TRP A 316 -7.18 -9.55 -5.34
N TRP A 317 -7.27 -9.51 -4.02
CA TRP A 317 -8.42 -9.92 -3.22
C TRP A 317 -8.55 -9.04 -1.96
N PRO A 318 -9.77 -8.89 -1.40
CA PRO A 318 -10.00 -8.20 -0.15
C PRO A 318 -9.80 -9.08 1.09
N GLY A 319 -9.52 -10.37 0.91
CA GLY A 319 -9.34 -11.36 1.97
C GLY A 319 -8.58 -12.58 1.45
N VAL A 320 -8.19 -13.47 2.37
CA VAL A 320 -7.50 -14.72 2.05
C VAL A 320 -8.31 -15.89 2.61
N ASP A 321 -8.61 -16.88 1.78
CA ASP A 321 -9.20 -18.16 2.18
C ASP A 321 -8.27 -19.32 1.80
N ASP A 322 -8.62 -20.54 2.22
CA ASP A 322 -7.75 -21.71 2.01
C ASP A 322 -7.45 -21.97 0.54
N ALA A 323 -8.47 -21.87 -0.31
CA ALA A 323 -8.33 -22.08 -1.75
C ALA A 323 -7.41 -21.02 -2.38
N LEU A 324 -7.53 -19.77 -1.94
CA LEU A 324 -6.65 -18.71 -2.40
C LEU A 324 -5.21 -18.92 -1.95
N ALA A 325 -4.99 -19.26 -0.68
CA ALA A 325 -3.65 -19.51 -0.16
C ALA A 325 -2.94 -20.62 -0.95
N ASP A 326 -3.61 -21.74 -1.20
CA ASP A 326 -3.04 -22.87 -1.94
C ASP A 326 -2.73 -22.50 -3.40
N ASN A 327 -3.62 -21.73 -4.04
CA ASN A 327 -3.41 -21.23 -5.39
C ASN A 327 -2.24 -20.24 -5.49
N VAL A 328 -2.09 -19.35 -4.50
CA VAL A 328 -0.98 -18.39 -4.43
C VAL A 328 0.33 -19.14 -4.17
N ILE A 329 0.37 -20.08 -3.23
CA ILE A 329 1.53 -20.96 -2.98
C ILE A 329 1.94 -21.66 -4.27
N GLY A 330 1.00 -22.30 -4.97
CA GLY A 330 1.29 -23.00 -6.22
C GLY A 330 1.84 -22.08 -7.31
N LEU A 331 1.26 -20.88 -7.46
CA LEU A 331 1.73 -19.90 -8.43
C LEU A 331 3.11 -19.34 -8.07
N LEU A 332 3.36 -18.99 -6.80
CA LEU A 332 4.66 -18.51 -6.34
C LEU A 332 5.74 -19.57 -6.54
N GLY A 333 5.48 -20.82 -6.14
CA GLY A 333 6.41 -21.93 -6.33
C GLY A 333 6.71 -22.22 -7.81
N PHE A 334 5.72 -22.04 -8.70
CA PHE A 334 5.97 -22.11 -10.14
C PHE A 334 6.84 -20.95 -10.63
N MET A 335 6.52 -19.71 -10.24
CA MET A 335 7.28 -18.54 -10.68
C MET A 335 8.73 -18.62 -10.20
N ASP A 336 9.01 -19.02 -8.97
CA ASP A 336 10.37 -19.06 -8.41
C ASP A 336 11.34 -19.98 -9.17
N ARG A 337 10.84 -20.86 -10.07
CA ARG A 337 11.68 -21.61 -11.02
C ARG A 337 12.40 -20.72 -12.05
N PHE A 338 11.98 -19.46 -12.17
CA PHE A 338 12.48 -18.48 -13.14
C PHE A 338 13.30 -17.35 -12.47
N ALA A 339 13.58 -17.47 -11.17
CA ALA A 339 14.37 -16.51 -10.40
C ALA A 339 15.80 -16.35 -10.94
#